data_AF-A0A7T4Y564-F1
#
_entry.id   AF-A0A7T4Y564-F1
#
_cell.length_a   1.000
_cell.length_b   1.000
_cell.length_c   1.000
_cell.angle_alpha   90.00
_cell.angle_beta   90.00
_cell.angle_gamma   90.00
#
_symmetry.space_group_name_H-M   'P 1'
#
loop_
_entity.id
_entity.type
_entity.pdbx_description
1 polymer ?
#
loop_
_entity_poly.entity_id
_entity_poly.type
_entity_poly.pdbx_seq_one_letter_code
_entity_poly.pdbx_strand_id
1 'polypeptide(L)'
;MNLKPQRAALPASFPAADRAATTVAAGPARGPMLALTLALACLTVPLPAALAQGAASAPAPSASGSADLQPPRDFDAERKAVADSRAWTNYRFATAERACYDKFFVTNCIERAKETQRTELAVLRERELEIGEAERAFKAAKRDREQALRQAEYEASQPQRAAEEQANRAEFERKQQEQKLRDAQRQAEAPQRAANAAEYQQKQADYDARMREARERGAEQARQRAENVKAYEAKQQQAIQRQREVEERRAKAKEKQGSGESPRPFGF
;
A
#
# COMPACT_ATOMS: atom_id res chain seq x y z
N MET A 1 37.57 29.51 6.51
CA MET A 1 36.38 29.80 7.35
C MET A 1 35.14 29.45 6.55
N ASN A 2 34.60 28.25 6.77
CA ASN A 2 33.35 27.79 6.16
C ASN A 2 32.69 26.86 7.17
N LEU A 3 31.73 27.39 7.94
CA LEU A 3 30.93 26.64 8.89
C LEU A 3 29.49 26.70 8.40
N LYS A 4 29.01 25.55 7.93
CA LYS A 4 27.64 25.31 7.49
C LYS A 4 26.85 24.79 8.68
N PRO A 5 25.73 25.42 9.09
CA PRO A 5 24.89 24.84 10.12
C PRO A 5 23.91 23.84 9.49
N GLN A 6 24.04 22.56 9.85
CA GLN A 6 22.99 21.56 9.69
C GLN A 6 21.97 21.73 10.81
N ARG A 7 20.68 21.83 10.48
CA ARG A 7 19.59 21.67 11.46
C ARG A 7 18.91 20.33 11.22
N ALA A 8 18.99 19.48 12.24
CA ALA A 8 18.41 18.15 12.29
C ALA A 8 16.87 18.22 12.30
N ALA A 9 16.26 17.38 11.48
CA ALA A 9 14.83 17.09 11.51
C ALA A 9 14.55 16.03 12.59
N LEU A 10 13.62 16.33 13.49
CA LEU A 10 13.03 15.37 14.42
C LEU A 10 11.65 14.95 13.87
N PRO A 11 11.36 13.64 13.71
CA PRO A 11 10.00 13.20 13.42
C PRO A 11 9.22 13.01 14.74
N ALA A 12 8.17 13.79 14.93
CA ALA A 12 7.16 13.56 15.96
C ALA A 12 6.14 12.53 15.43
N SER A 13 6.19 11.31 15.96
CA SER A 13 5.17 10.27 15.79
C SER A 13 3.89 10.65 16.54
N PHE A 14 2.79 10.81 15.81
CA PHE A 14 1.44 10.86 16.39
C PHE A 14 0.78 9.48 16.25
N PRO A 15 0.24 8.87 17.32
CA PRO A 15 -0.52 7.63 17.21
C PRO A 15 -1.94 7.90 16.66
N ALA A 16 -2.35 6.99 15.79
CA ALA A 16 -3.64 6.95 15.12
C ALA A 16 -4.79 6.76 16.14
N ALA A 17 -5.83 7.58 16.01
CA ALA A 17 -7.10 7.38 16.69
C ALA A 17 -7.94 6.36 15.92
N ASP A 18 -8.22 5.23 16.55
CA ASP A 18 -9.11 4.17 16.08
C ASP A 18 -10.53 4.71 15.84
N ARG A 19 -11.00 4.57 14.60
CA ARG A 19 -12.39 4.76 14.20
C ARG A 19 -13.18 3.52 14.58
N ALA A 20 -13.96 3.60 15.65
CA ALA A 20 -15.01 2.63 15.95
C ALA A 20 -16.10 2.71 14.86
N ALA A 21 -16.14 1.70 14.00
CA ALA A 21 -17.20 1.48 13.02
C ALA A 21 -18.38 0.80 13.73
N THR A 22 -19.48 1.53 13.91
CA THR A 22 -20.75 0.97 14.37
C THR A 22 -21.44 0.27 13.19
N THR A 23 -21.31 -1.05 13.11
CA THR A 23 -22.10 -1.88 12.21
C THR A 23 -23.47 -2.16 12.83
N VAL A 24 -24.52 -1.53 12.30
CA VAL A 24 -25.91 -1.93 12.59
C VAL A 24 -26.23 -3.14 11.72
N ALA A 25 -26.30 -4.31 12.34
CA ALA A 25 -26.72 -5.55 11.71
C ALA A 25 -28.26 -5.58 11.58
N ALA A 26 -28.73 -5.77 10.36
CA ALA A 26 -30.09 -6.14 10.03
C ALA A 26 -30.33 -7.63 10.33
N GLY A 27 -31.52 -7.95 10.86
CA GLY A 27 -31.99 -9.32 11.09
C GLY A 27 -33.51 -9.38 11.31
N PRO A 28 -34.16 -10.53 11.03
CA PRO A 28 -35.33 -10.56 10.13
C PRO A 28 -36.69 -10.77 10.82
N ALA A 29 -37.72 -10.58 9.98
CA ALA A 29 -39.13 -10.81 10.21
C ALA A 29 -39.49 -12.18 10.84
N ARG A 30 -40.52 -12.17 11.70
CA ARG A 30 -41.50 -13.25 11.91
C ARG A 30 -42.68 -12.71 12.72
N GLY A 31 -43.85 -12.63 12.09
CA GLY A 31 -45.13 -12.39 12.78
C GLY A 31 -45.60 -13.62 13.56
N PRO A 32 -46.67 -13.47 14.34
CA PRO A 32 -47.88 -14.20 13.96
C PRO A 32 -49.13 -13.33 13.97
N MET A 33 -50.06 -13.73 13.10
CA MET A 33 -51.44 -13.28 13.06
C MET A 33 -52.13 -13.47 14.41
N LEU A 34 -52.85 -12.45 14.85
CA LEU A 34 -54.05 -12.62 15.67
C LEU A 34 -55.13 -11.69 15.11
N ALA A 35 -56.14 -12.33 14.53
CA ALA A 35 -57.36 -11.73 14.06
C ALA A 35 -58.17 -11.19 15.25
N LEU A 36 -58.61 -9.93 15.14
CA LEU A 36 -59.76 -9.46 15.90
C LEU A 36 -60.62 -8.60 14.99
N THR A 37 -61.64 -9.23 14.43
CA THR A 37 -62.78 -8.60 13.78
C THR A 37 -63.71 -8.04 14.86
N LEU A 38 -64.04 -6.74 14.81
CA LEU A 38 -65.37 -6.28 15.20
C LEU A 38 -65.70 -4.88 14.63
N ALA A 39 -66.93 -4.82 14.10
CA ALA A 39 -67.82 -3.65 14.05
C ALA A 39 -67.53 -2.53 13.03
N LEU A 40 -68.11 -2.75 11.86
CA LEU A 40 -68.65 -1.77 10.93
C LEU A 40 -69.58 -0.76 11.65
N ALA A 41 -69.28 0.53 11.57
CA ALA A 41 -70.25 1.60 11.81
C ALA A 41 -70.02 2.72 10.78
N CYS A 42 -70.91 2.77 9.80
CA CYS A 42 -71.01 3.82 8.80
C CYS A 42 -71.31 5.17 9.45
N LEU A 43 -70.57 6.21 9.09
CA LEU A 43 -71.05 7.60 9.06
C LEU A 43 -70.24 8.38 8.02
N THR A 44 -70.81 8.43 6.82
CA THR A 44 -70.41 9.28 5.71
C THR A 44 -70.84 10.72 5.99
N VAL A 45 -69.89 11.63 6.16
CA VAL A 45 -70.12 13.07 6.02
C VAL A 45 -69.34 13.52 4.77
N PRO A 46 -70.01 13.99 3.70
CA PRO A 46 -69.31 14.53 2.54
C PRO A 46 -68.85 15.96 2.86
N LEU A 47 -67.53 16.17 2.91
CA LEU A 47 -66.93 17.50 2.88
C LEU A 47 -66.98 18.02 1.43
N PRO A 48 -67.52 19.22 1.16
CA PRO A 48 -67.60 19.74 -0.20
C PRO A 48 -66.22 20.16 -0.69
N ALA A 49 -65.94 19.78 -1.94
CA ALA A 49 -64.79 20.23 -2.72
C ALA A 49 -64.81 21.76 -2.85
N ALA A 50 -63.94 22.43 -2.09
CA ALA A 50 -63.61 23.82 -2.31
C ALA A 50 -62.50 23.90 -3.38
N LEU A 51 -62.82 24.64 -4.45
CA LEU A 51 -61.93 25.03 -5.54
C LEU A 51 -60.64 25.66 -4.98
N ALA A 52 -59.52 24.96 -5.09
CA ALA A 52 -58.19 25.55 -4.94
C ALA A 52 -57.73 26.10 -6.30
N GLN A 53 -58.28 27.26 -6.69
CA GLN A 53 -57.65 28.14 -7.67
C GLN A 53 -56.78 29.14 -6.89
N GLY A 54 -55.48 29.07 -7.11
CA GLY A 54 -54.52 29.94 -6.44
C GLY A 54 -53.08 29.63 -6.83
N ALA A 55 -52.81 29.38 -8.11
CA ALA A 55 -51.45 29.43 -8.63
C ALA A 55 -51.03 30.90 -8.73
N ALA A 56 -50.68 31.50 -7.60
CA ALA A 56 -49.92 32.73 -7.57
C ALA A 56 -48.47 32.38 -7.95
N SER A 57 -48.15 32.56 -9.24
CA SER A 57 -46.76 32.66 -9.68
C SER A 57 -46.14 33.88 -9.01
N ALA A 58 -45.45 33.67 -7.89
CA ALA A 58 -44.52 34.66 -7.37
C ALA A 58 -43.43 34.90 -8.44
N PRO A 59 -43.16 36.14 -8.86
CA PRO A 59 -42.01 36.40 -9.70
C PRO A 59 -40.77 36.03 -8.88
N ALA A 60 -39.99 35.07 -9.39
CA ALA A 60 -38.64 34.86 -8.93
C ALA A 60 -37.90 36.20 -9.07
N PRO A 61 -37.14 36.66 -8.06
CA PRO A 61 -36.27 37.80 -8.26
C PRO A 61 -35.23 37.38 -9.31
N SER A 62 -35.40 37.89 -10.53
CA SER A 62 -34.33 37.96 -11.50
C SER A 62 -33.21 38.76 -10.83
N ALA A 63 -32.20 38.06 -10.33
CA ALA A 63 -30.93 38.65 -9.94
C ALA A 63 -30.30 39.18 -11.23
N SER A 64 -30.67 40.43 -11.55
CA SER A 64 -30.12 41.21 -12.63
C SER A 64 -28.60 41.14 -12.55
N GLY A 65 -27.99 40.68 -13.64
CA GLY A 65 -26.55 40.64 -13.82
C GLY A 65 -25.95 42.03 -13.67
N SER A 66 -25.45 42.31 -12.48
CA SER A 66 -24.47 43.38 -12.20
C SER A 66 -23.48 42.95 -11.11
N ALA A 67 -23.41 41.64 -10.81
CA ALA A 67 -22.45 41.09 -9.85
C ALA A 67 -21.02 40.96 -10.42
N ASP A 68 -20.86 41.01 -11.75
CA ASP A 68 -19.58 40.75 -12.42
C ASP A 68 -18.74 42.01 -12.74
N LEU A 69 -19.17 43.22 -12.31
CA LEU A 69 -18.39 44.46 -12.47
C LEU A 69 -17.82 45.01 -11.16
N GLN A 70 -18.08 44.35 -10.03
CA GLN A 70 -17.45 44.76 -8.77
C GLN A 70 -16.08 44.09 -8.67
N PRO A 71 -14.98 44.85 -8.50
CA PRO A 71 -13.70 44.26 -8.16
C PRO A 71 -13.87 43.35 -6.94
N PRO A 72 -13.11 42.24 -6.85
CA PRO A 72 -13.29 41.26 -5.77
C PRO A 72 -13.22 41.97 -4.42
N ARG A 73 -14.27 41.81 -3.60
CA ARG A 73 -14.32 42.41 -2.25
C ARG A 73 -13.20 41.82 -1.40
N ASP A 74 -12.41 42.68 -0.79
CA ASP A 74 -11.40 42.31 0.18
C ASP A 74 -12.02 42.37 1.59
N PHE A 75 -12.61 41.25 2.01
CA PHE A 75 -13.24 41.12 3.33
C PHE A 75 -12.24 41.32 4.49
N ASP A 76 -10.96 41.01 4.29
CA ASP A 76 -9.92 41.21 5.31
C ASP A 76 -9.61 42.70 5.50
N ALA A 77 -9.46 43.44 4.40
CA ALA A 77 -9.29 44.90 4.46
C ALA A 77 -10.51 45.60 5.08
N GLU A 78 -11.72 45.17 4.74
CA GLU A 78 -12.95 45.72 5.32
C GLU A 78 -13.03 45.49 6.84
N ARG A 79 -12.71 44.28 7.31
CA ARG A 79 -12.63 43.98 8.76
C ARG A 79 -11.58 44.81 9.47
N LYS A 80 -10.40 44.97 8.87
CA LYS A 80 -9.31 45.78 9.42
C LYS A 80 -9.75 47.24 9.57
N ALA A 81 -10.40 47.81 8.56
CA ALA A 81 -10.91 49.18 8.61
C ALA A 81 -11.94 49.38 9.74
N VAL A 82 -12.80 48.39 9.99
CA VAL A 82 -13.76 48.43 11.12
C VAL A 82 -13.04 48.32 12.47
N ALA A 83 -12.04 47.45 12.59
CA ALA A 83 -11.22 47.33 13.80
C ALA A 83 -10.44 48.62 14.10
N ASP A 84 -9.86 49.25 13.09
CA ASP A 84 -9.15 50.53 13.21
C ASP A 84 -10.12 51.65 13.63
N SER A 85 -11.33 51.68 13.05
CA SER A 85 -12.39 52.63 13.42
C SER A 85 -12.81 52.45 14.88
N ARG A 86 -12.93 51.20 15.35
CA ARG A 86 -13.26 50.88 16.74
C ARG A 86 -12.17 51.32 17.70
N ALA A 87 -10.90 51.11 17.35
CA ALA A 87 -9.76 51.58 18.14
C ALA A 87 -9.77 53.11 18.25
N TRP A 88 -10.09 53.81 17.16
CA TRP A 88 -10.18 55.27 17.15
C TRP A 88 -11.35 55.81 17.99
N THR A 89 -12.55 55.21 17.90
CA THR A 89 -13.69 55.55 18.77
C THR A 89 -13.34 55.37 20.25
N ASN A 90 -12.66 54.27 20.61
CA ASN A 90 -12.24 54.02 21.99
C ASN A 90 -11.18 55.03 22.46
N TYR A 91 -10.24 55.40 21.60
CA TYR A 91 -9.26 56.45 21.89
C TYR A 91 -9.92 57.81 22.13
N ARG A 92 -10.91 58.17 21.30
CA ARG A 92 -11.68 59.41 21.46
C ARG A 92 -12.48 59.42 22.75
N PHE A 93 -13.13 58.31 23.09
CA PHE A 93 -13.82 58.16 24.37
C PHE A 93 -12.86 58.35 25.54
N ALA A 94 -11.72 57.65 25.56
CA ALA A 94 -10.73 57.78 26.64
C ALA A 94 -10.18 59.21 26.77
N THR A 95 -10.02 59.91 25.65
CA THR A 95 -9.58 61.32 25.64
C THR A 95 -10.67 62.25 26.18
N ALA A 96 -11.91 62.04 25.75
CA ALA A 96 -13.07 62.81 26.21
C ALA A 96 -13.33 62.59 27.71
N GLU A 97 -13.15 61.36 28.20
CA GLU A 97 -13.28 61.01 29.61
C GLU A 97 -12.27 61.78 30.47
N ARG A 98 -11.00 61.82 30.06
CA ARG A 98 -9.98 62.63 30.75
C ARG A 98 -10.35 64.11 30.80
N ALA A 99 -10.78 64.66 29.67
CA ALA A 99 -11.22 66.05 29.58
C ALA A 99 -12.51 66.35 30.38
N CYS A 100 -13.30 65.34 30.74
CA CYS A 100 -14.48 65.52 31.58
C CYS A 100 -14.13 65.76 33.05
N TYR A 101 -12.99 65.25 33.54
CA TYR A 101 -12.56 65.46 34.93
C TYR A 101 -12.16 66.92 35.22
N ASP A 102 -11.86 67.71 34.19
CA ASP A 102 -11.57 69.15 34.32
C ASP A 102 -12.84 70.02 34.41
N LYS A 103 -14.05 69.43 34.38
CA LYS A 103 -15.33 70.15 34.36
C LYS A 103 -16.10 70.01 35.66
N PHE A 104 -16.91 71.02 36.00
CA PHE A 104 -17.74 71.00 37.21
C PHE A 104 -18.81 69.88 37.22
N PHE A 105 -19.39 69.55 36.06
CA PHE A 105 -20.41 68.49 35.94
C PHE A 105 -19.84 67.21 35.32
N VAL A 106 -18.84 66.60 35.99
CA VAL A 106 -18.11 65.41 35.51
C VAL A 106 -19.08 64.27 35.13
N THR A 107 -20.04 63.95 36.01
CA THR A 107 -20.97 62.83 35.80
C THR A 107 -21.78 62.97 34.52
N ASN A 108 -22.37 64.15 34.27
CA ASN A 108 -23.13 64.39 33.04
C ASN A 108 -22.23 64.39 31.79
N CYS A 109 -21.01 64.94 31.91
CA CYS A 109 -20.04 64.91 30.82
C CYS A 109 -19.66 63.48 30.42
N ILE A 110 -19.39 62.61 31.40
CA ILE A 110 -19.03 61.21 31.17
C ILE A 110 -20.21 60.44 30.55
N GLU A 111 -21.44 60.61 31.05
CA GLU A 111 -22.60 59.94 30.46
C GLU A 111 -22.82 60.34 28.99
N ARG A 112 -22.66 61.62 28.64
CA ARG A 112 -22.73 62.07 27.24
C ARG A 112 -21.62 61.49 26.37
N ALA A 113 -20.41 61.35 26.92
CA ALA A 113 -19.29 60.70 26.22
C ALA A 113 -19.58 59.21 26.00
N LYS A 114 -20.18 58.52 26.98
CA LYS A 114 -20.60 57.11 26.85
C LYS A 114 -21.72 56.94 25.83
N GLU A 115 -22.71 57.83 25.81
CA GLU A 115 -23.77 57.81 24.80
C GLU A 115 -23.21 57.92 23.39
N THR A 116 -22.27 58.85 23.17
CA THR A 116 -21.58 59.00 21.88
C THR A 116 -20.78 57.75 21.52
N GLN A 117 -20.06 57.17 22.47
CA GLN A 117 -19.33 55.91 22.23
C GLN A 117 -20.28 54.76 21.88
N ARG A 118 -21.41 54.64 22.59
CA ARG A 118 -22.41 53.58 22.36
C ARG A 118 -23.01 53.66 20.97
N THR A 119 -23.33 54.87 20.48
CA THR A 119 -23.88 55.05 19.13
C THR A 119 -22.84 54.75 18.05
N GLU A 120 -21.62 55.26 18.19
CA GLU A 120 -20.53 54.97 17.24
C GLU A 120 -20.21 53.46 17.17
N LEU A 121 -20.10 52.79 18.33
CA LEU A 121 -19.85 51.35 18.38
C LEU A 121 -21.04 50.52 17.86
N ALA A 122 -22.28 51.02 17.97
CA ALA A 122 -23.45 50.34 17.42
C ALA A 122 -23.41 50.31 15.89
N VAL A 123 -23.07 51.44 15.25
CA VAL A 123 -22.90 51.52 13.78
C VAL A 123 -21.78 50.59 13.31
N LEU A 124 -20.65 50.53 14.03
CA LEU A 124 -19.56 49.62 13.67
C LEU A 124 -19.98 48.16 13.78
N ARG A 125 -20.78 47.78 14.79
CA ARG A 125 -21.29 46.42 14.94
C ARG A 125 -22.23 46.01 13.80
N GLU A 126 -23.10 46.90 13.37
CA GLU A 126 -23.97 46.68 12.20
C GLU A 126 -23.13 46.39 10.95
N ARG A 127 -22.10 47.19 10.72
CA ARG A 127 -21.15 46.97 9.61
C ARG A 127 -20.38 45.65 9.74
N GLU A 128 -19.97 45.23 10.94
CA GLU A 128 -19.34 43.92 11.17
C GLU A 128 -20.28 42.76 10.77
N LEU A 129 -21.58 42.89 11.07
CA LEU A 129 -22.58 41.88 10.71
C LEU A 129 -22.81 41.82 9.20
N GLU A 130 -22.94 42.96 8.53
CA GLU A 130 -23.07 43.04 7.07
C GLU A 130 -21.88 42.41 6.35
N ILE A 131 -20.65 42.67 6.81
CA ILE A 131 -19.43 42.06 6.27
C ILE A 131 -19.50 40.53 6.45
N GLY A 132 -19.89 40.07 7.64
CA GLY A 132 -19.99 38.64 7.94
C GLY A 132 -21.08 37.92 7.12
N GLU A 133 -22.22 38.56 6.88
CA GLU A 133 -23.28 38.02 6.02
C GLU A 133 -22.86 37.97 4.55
N ALA A 134 -22.25 39.03 4.05
CA ALA A 134 -21.72 39.09 2.69
C ALA A 134 -20.63 38.02 2.45
N GLU A 135 -19.74 37.78 3.42
CA GLU A 135 -18.71 36.75 3.31
C GLU A 135 -19.32 35.34 3.30
N ARG A 136 -20.31 35.07 4.16
CA ARG A 136 -21.04 33.79 4.16
C ARG A 136 -21.76 33.55 2.84
N ALA A 137 -22.45 34.56 2.31
CA ALA A 137 -23.14 34.49 1.02
C ALA A 137 -22.16 34.26 -0.13
N PHE A 138 -21.03 34.97 -0.16
CA PHE A 138 -19.99 34.78 -1.17
C PHE A 138 -19.41 33.36 -1.15
N LYS A 139 -19.08 32.84 0.05
CA LYS A 139 -18.58 31.46 0.21
C LYS A 139 -19.64 30.43 -0.19
N ALA A 140 -20.92 30.67 0.08
CA ALA A 140 -22.01 29.80 -0.37
C ALA A 140 -22.09 29.78 -1.90
N ALA A 141 -22.18 30.95 -2.55
CA ALA A 141 -22.23 31.07 -4.00
C ALA A 141 -21.02 30.42 -4.70
N LYS A 142 -19.82 30.55 -4.11
CA LYS A 142 -18.62 29.88 -4.61
C LYS A 142 -18.74 28.35 -4.56
N ARG A 143 -19.19 27.79 -3.43
CA ARG A 143 -19.40 26.35 -3.31
C ARG A 143 -20.46 25.85 -4.29
N ASP A 144 -21.56 26.58 -4.43
CA ASP A 144 -22.64 26.21 -5.34
C ASP A 144 -22.15 26.21 -6.80
N ARG A 145 -21.34 27.19 -7.18
CA ARG A 145 -20.68 27.24 -8.50
C ARG A 145 -19.73 26.06 -8.71
N GLU A 146 -18.85 25.78 -7.75
CA GLU A 146 -17.93 24.64 -7.82
C GLU A 146 -18.66 23.29 -7.83
N GLN A 147 -19.79 23.19 -7.14
CA GLN A 147 -20.64 22.00 -7.17
C GLN A 147 -21.32 21.84 -8.54
N ALA A 148 -21.86 22.91 -9.10
CA ALA A 148 -22.47 22.90 -10.43
C ALA A 148 -21.45 22.51 -11.52
N LEU A 149 -20.22 23.04 -11.44
CA LEU A 149 -19.14 22.64 -12.36
C LEU A 149 -18.79 21.16 -12.23
N ARG A 150 -18.60 20.66 -11.00
CA ARG A 150 -18.32 19.23 -10.78
C ARG A 150 -19.47 18.33 -11.24
N GLN A 151 -20.71 18.74 -11.05
CA GLN A 151 -21.88 18.02 -11.55
C GLN A 151 -21.90 18.00 -13.09
N ALA A 152 -21.65 19.14 -13.74
CA ALA A 152 -21.56 19.22 -15.19
C ALA A 152 -20.42 18.36 -15.77
N GLU A 153 -19.24 18.38 -15.15
CA GLU A 153 -18.10 17.50 -15.53
C GLU A 153 -18.42 16.02 -15.30
N TYR A 154 -19.11 15.70 -14.20
CA TYR A 154 -19.55 14.34 -13.92
C TYR A 154 -20.53 13.86 -15.00
N GLU A 155 -21.54 14.65 -15.32
CA GLU A 155 -22.53 14.34 -16.36
C GLU A 155 -21.89 14.23 -17.74
N ALA A 156 -20.99 15.15 -18.10
CA ALA A 156 -20.26 15.11 -19.36
C ALA A 156 -19.38 13.86 -19.51
N SER A 157 -18.83 13.34 -18.41
CA SER A 157 -17.99 12.13 -18.40
C SER A 157 -18.77 10.82 -18.23
N GLN A 158 -20.09 10.87 -17.99
CA GLN A 158 -20.93 9.67 -17.89
C GLN A 158 -20.83 8.71 -19.08
N PRO A 159 -20.96 9.15 -20.35
CA PRO A 159 -20.91 8.22 -21.49
C PRO A 159 -19.54 7.56 -21.63
N GLN A 160 -18.46 8.30 -21.36
CA GLN A 160 -17.10 7.74 -21.38
C GLN A 160 -16.92 6.69 -20.29
N ARG A 161 -17.36 6.98 -19.05
CA ARG A 161 -17.30 6.02 -17.94
C ARG A 161 -18.15 4.77 -18.17
N ALA A 162 -19.33 4.92 -18.77
CA ALA A 162 -20.16 3.79 -19.16
C ALA A 162 -19.48 2.93 -20.25
N ALA A 163 -18.84 3.55 -21.24
CA ALA A 163 -18.09 2.85 -22.28
C ALA A 163 -16.85 2.11 -21.71
N GLU A 164 -16.10 2.76 -20.81
CA GLU A 164 -14.98 2.14 -20.10
C GLU A 164 -15.43 0.97 -19.24
N GLU A 165 -16.54 1.10 -18.52
CA GLU A 165 -17.09 0.01 -17.72
C GLU A 165 -17.48 -1.19 -18.59
N GLN A 166 -18.11 -0.95 -19.74
CA GLN A 166 -18.44 -2.01 -20.71
C GLN A 166 -17.17 -2.66 -21.29
N ALA A 167 -16.15 -1.86 -21.64
CA ALA A 167 -14.87 -2.37 -22.14
C ALA A 167 -14.16 -3.23 -21.09
N ASN A 168 -14.14 -2.80 -19.84
CA ASN A 168 -13.55 -3.55 -18.72
C ASN A 168 -14.30 -4.86 -18.46
N ARG A 169 -15.64 -4.86 -18.52
CA ARG A 169 -16.45 -6.09 -18.40
C ARG A 169 -16.13 -7.07 -19.52
N ALA A 170 -16.10 -6.60 -20.77
CA ALA A 170 -15.76 -7.43 -21.92
C ALA A 170 -14.32 -7.98 -21.84
N GLU A 171 -13.37 -7.18 -21.37
CA GLU A 171 -11.99 -7.61 -21.18
C GLU A 171 -11.87 -8.68 -20.09
N PHE A 172 -12.59 -8.50 -18.97
CA PHE A 172 -12.66 -9.48 -17.91
C PHE A 172 -13.23 -10.81 -18.40
N GLU A 173 -14.35 -10.78 -19.13
CA GLU A 173 -14.96 -11.98 -19.71
C GLU A 173 -14.02 -12.69 -20.69
N ARG A 174 -13.33 -11.94 -21.56
CA ARG A 174 -12.33 -12.50 -22.48
C ARG A 174 -11.20 -13.19 -21.73
N LYS A 175 -10.66 -12.55 -20.68
CA LYS A 175 -9.62 -13.15 -19.83
C LYS A 175 -10.12 -14.41 -19.14
N GLN A 176 -11.36 -14.43 -18.66
CA GLN A 176 -11.95 -15.62 -18.06
C GLN A 176 -12.05 -16.79 -19.05
N GLN A 177 -12.48 -16.51 -20.29
CA GLN A 177 -12.53 -17.53 -21.35
C GLN A 177 -11.12 -18.03 -21.70
N GLU A 178 -10.16 -17.13 -21.84
CA GLU A 178 -8.77 -17.48 -22.13
C GLU A 178 -8.14 -18.34 -21.05
N GLN A 179 -8.39 -18.04 -19.77
CA GLN A 179 -7.92 -18.88 -18.66
C GLN A 179 -8.54 -20.28 -18.74
N LYS A 180 -9.85 -20.39 -18.99
CA LYS A 180 -10.51 -21.69 -19.18
C LYS A 180 -9.90 -22.49 -20.34
N LEU A 181 -9.56 -21.83 -21.45
CA LEU A 181 -8.90 -22.48 -22.59
C LEU A 181 -7.48 -22.93 -22.24
N ARG A 182 -6.69 -22.08 -21.56
CA ARG A 182 -5.35 -22.44 -21.09
C ARG A 182 -5.39 -23.60 -20.09
N ASP A 183 -6.38 -23.62 -19.20
CA ASP A 183 -6.60 -24.71 -18.24
C ASP A 183 -6.95 -26.01 -18.96
N ALA A 184 -7.88 -25.95 -19.92
CA ALA A 184 -8.24 -27.10 -20.73
C ALA A 184 -7.03 -27.64 -21.53
N GLN A 185 -6.21 -26.77 -22.12
CA GLN A 185 -4.97 -27.16 -22.80
C GLN A 185 -3.97 -27.80 -21.84
N ARG A 186 -3.73 -27.19 -20.67
CA ARG A 186 -2.82 -27.76 -19.65
C ARG A 186 -3.28 -29.12 -19.16
N GLN A 187 -4.58 -29.33 -19.02
CA GLN A 187 -5.17 -30.62 -18.65
C GLN A 187 -5.03 -31.64 -19.78
N ALA A 188 -5.29 -31.25 -21.03
CA ALA A 188 -5.11 -32.11 -22.21
C ALA A 188 -3.64 -32.55 -22.40
N GLU A 189 -2.68 -31.66 -22.14
CA GLU A 189 -1.24 -31.94 -22.21
C GLU A 189 -0.68 -32.64 -20.96
N ALA A 190 -1.43 -32.70 -19.85
CA ALA A 190 -0.99 -33.33 -18.60
C ALA A 190 -0.49 -34.77 -18.77
N PRO A 191 -1.19 -35.70 -19.47
CA PRO A 191 -0.70 -37.07 -19.65
C PRO A 191 0.60 -37.11 -20.46
N GLN A 192 0.72 -36.29 -21.51
CA GLN A 192 1.94 -36.23 -22.31
C GLN A 192 3.11 -35.65 -21.51
N ARG A 193 2.88 -34.61 -20.70
CA ARG A 193 3.89 -34.07 -19.77
C ARG A 193 4.31 -35.10 -18.72
N ALA A 194 3.38 -35.87 -18.19
CA ALA A 194 3.67 -36.95 -17.24
C ALA A 194 4.50 -38.07 -17.90
N ALA A 195 4.18 -38.47 -19.13
CA ALA A 195 4.95 -39.45 -19.88
C ALA A 195 6.37 -38.96 -20.18
N ASN A 196 6.52 -37.72 -20.65
CA ASN A 196 7.83 -37.10 -20.90
C ASN A 196 8.67 -36.99 -19.63
N ALA A 197 8.04 -36.64 -18.49
CA ALA A 197 8.71 -36.59 -17.20
C ALA A 197 9.19 -37.99 -16.76
N ALA A 198 8.36 -39.02 -16.92
CA ALA A 198 8.73 -40.40 -16.60
C ALA A 198 9.90 -40.88 -17.47
N GLU A 199 9.89 -40.59 -18.78
CA GLU A 199 10.98 -40.92 -19.70
C GLU A 199 12.29 -40.21 -19.32
N TYR A 200 12.21 -38.92 -18.95
CA TYR A 200 13.39 -38.17 -18.49
C TYR A 200 13.98 -38.77 -17.21
N GLN A 201 13.13 -39.13 -16.24
CA GLN A 201 13.58 -39.77 -14.99
C GLN A 201 14.26 -41.12 -15.24
N GLN A 202 13.73 -41.92 -16.17
CA GLN A 202 14.39 -43.17 -16.58
C GLN A 202 15.77 -42.92 -17.17
N LYS A 203 15.90 -41.97 -18.10
CA LYS A 203 17.20 -41.60 -18.69
C LYS A 203 18.20 -41.14 -17.64
N GLN A 204 17.72 -40.42 -16.61
CA GLN A 204 18.56 -39.96 -15.51
C GLN A 204 19.05 -41.13 -14.66
N ALA A 205 18.15 -42.06 -14.29
CA ALA A 205 18.51 -43.27 -13.55
C ALA A 205 19.49 -44.17 -14.33
N ASP A 206 19.30 -44.32 -15.64
CA ASP A 206 20.20 -45.08 -16.51
C ASP A 206 21.58 -44.43 -16.58
N TYR A 207 21.64 -43.11 -16.69
CA TYR A 207 22.89 -42.37 -16.67
C TYR A 207 23.62 -42.56 -15.34
N ASP A 208 22.91 -42.41 -14.22
CA ASP A 208 23.48 -42.59 -12.88
C ASP A 208 23.95 -44.04 -12.64
N ALA A 209 23.23 -45.04 -13.16
CA ALA A 209 23.64 -46.44 -13.14
C ALA A 209 24.94 -46.66 -13.92
N ARG A 210 25.03 -46.14 -15.17
CA ARG A 210 26.24 -46.21 -15.99
C ARG A 210 27.44 -45.55 -15.32
N MET A 211 27.22 -44.40 -14.68
CA MET A 211 28.28 -43.70 -13.95
C MET A 211 28.76 -44.47 -12.71
N ARG A 212 27.85 -45.13 -11.98
CA ARG A 212 28.23 -46.02 -10.86
C ARG A 212 29.01 -47.22 -11.35
N GLU A 213 28.53 -47.90 -12.38
CA GLU A 213 29.21 -49.06 -12.96
C GLU A 213 30.61 -48.69 -13.49
N ALA A 214 30.75 -47.54 -14.15
CA ALA A 214 32.05 -47.05 -14.61
C ALA A 214 33.03 -46.78 -13.44
N ARG A 215 32.54 -46.24 -12.32
CA ARG A 215 33.34 -46.03 -11.09
C ARG A 215 33.75 -47.36 -10.46
N GLU A 216 32.84 -48.32 -10.38
CA GLU A 216 33.10 -49.66 -9.84
C GLU A 216 34.14 -50.40 -10.68
N ARG A 217 33.95 -50.47 -12.00
CA ARG A 217 34.94 -51.05 -12.92
C ARG A 217 36.28 -50.33 -12.82
N GLY A 218 36.29 -49.00 -12.70
CA GLY A 218 37.50 -48.22 -12.48
C GLY A 218 38.21 -48.57 -11.17
N ALA A 219 37.45 -48.76 -10.09
CA ALA A 219 37.97 -49.15 -8.77
C ALA A 219 38.50 -50.59 -8.77
N GLU A 220 37.79 -51.53 -9.41
CA GLU A 220 38.25 -52.92 -9.59
C GLU A 220 39.54 -52.99 -10.40
N GLN A 221 39.61 -52.29 -11.53
CA GLN A 221 40.84 -52.20 -12.32
C GLN A 221 41.97 -51.55 -11.52
N ALA A 222 41.69 -50.55 -10.68
CA ALA A 222 42.69 -49.97 -9.81
C ALA A 222 43.20 -50.97 -8.75
N ARG A 223 42.31 -51.78 -8.16
CA ARG A 223 42.67 -52.88 -7.25
C ARG A 223 43.51 -53.94 -7.95
N GLN A 224 43.09 -54.40 -9.14
CA GLN A 224 43.84 -55.35 -9.94
C GLN A 224 45.23 -54.81 -10.32
N ARG A 225 45.33 -53.54 -10.71
CA ARG A 225 46.63 -52.89 -10.96
C ARG A 225 47.51 -52.89 -9.71
N ALA A 226 46.97 -52.55 -8.55
CA ALA A 226 47.71 -52.58 -7.29
C ALA A 226 48.17 -53.99 -6.89
N GLU A 227 47.33 -55.01 -7.09
CA GLU A 227 47.70 -56.42 -6.85
C GLU A 227 48.76 -56.92 -7.82
N ASN A 228 48.64 -56.58 -9.11
CA ASN A 228 49.63 -56.92 -10.13
C ASN A 228 50.99 -56.28 -9.83
N VAL A 229 51.01 -55.01 -9.39
CA VAL A 229 52.24 -54.33 -8.95
C VAL A 229 52.87 -55.05 -7.76
N LYS A 230 52.09 -55.37 -6.71
CA LYS A 230 52.57 -56.13 -5.55
C LYS A 230 53.12 -57.50 -5.93
N ALA A 231 52.43 -58.22 -6.83
CA ALA A 231 52.88 -59.52 -7.31
C ALA A 231 54.18 -59.42 -8.13
N TYR A 232 54.33 -58.36 -8.93
CA TYR A 232 55.55 -58.09 -9.68
C TYR A 232 56.74 -57.77 -8.75
N GLU A 233 56.53 -56.90 -7.76
CA GLU A 233 57.52 -56.59 -6.72
C GLU A 233 57.94 -57.85 -5.94
N ALA A 234 56.99 -58.69 -5.53
CA ALA A 234 57.28 -59.95 -4.85
C ALA A 234 58.10 -60.91 -5.74
N LYS A 235 57.79 -61.01 -7.04
CA LYS A 235 58.58 -61.80 -7.99
C LYS A 235 60.00 -61.26 -8.14
N GLN A 236 60.19 -59.94 -8.17
CA GLN A 236 61.51 -59.33 -8.20
C GLN A 236 62.31 -59.69 -6.95
N GLN A 237 61.72 -59.55 -5.75
CA GLN A 237 62.38 -59.91 -4.49
C GLN A 237 62.75 -61.39 -4.44
N GLN A 238 61.85 -62.28 -4.85
CA GLN A 238 62.13 -63.71 -4.92
C GLN A 238 63.24 -64.05 -5.94
N ALA A 239 63.30 -63.34 -7.08
CA ALA A 239 64.38 -63.53 -8.05
C ALA A 239 65.73 -63.13 -7.45
N ILE A 240 65.80 -62.01 -6.73
CA ILE A 240 67.01 -61.56 -6.01
C ILE A 240 67.40 -62.58 -4.93
N GLN A 241 66.45 -63.08 -4.13
CA GLN A 241 66.73 -64.10 -3.11
C GLN A 241 67.26 -65.41 -3.72
N ARG A 242 66.64 -65.90 -4.81
CA ARG A 242 67.11 -67.10 -5.51
C ARG A 242 68.52 -66.91 -6.09
N GLN A 243 68.83 -65.74 -6.63
CA GLN A 243 70.18 -65.43 -7.10
C GLN A 243 71.20 -65.52 -5.96
N ARG A 244 70.91 -64.88 -4.82
CA ARG A 244 71.75 -64.96 -3.61
C ARG A 244 71.91 -66.39 -3.11
N GLU A 245 70.84 -67.16 -3.05
CA GLU A 245 70.89 -68.56 -2.60
C GLU A 245 71.71 -69.44 -3.54
N VAL A 246 71.61 -69.24 -4.86
CA VAL A 246 72.45 -69.94 -5.85
C VAL A 246 73.92 -69.53 -5.72
N GLU A 247 74.20 -68.24 -5.51
CA GLU A 247 75.56 -67.74 -5.26
C GLU A 247 76.14 -68.32 -3.97
N GLU A 248 75.38 -68.37 -2.88
CA GLU A 248 75.78 -69.04 -1.64
C GLU A 248 76.00 -70.54 -1.85
N ARG A 249 75.13 -71.23 -2.59
CA ARG A 249 75.32 -72.65 -2.93
C ARG A 249 76.58 -72.85 -3.76
N ARG A 250 76.89 -71.96 -4.70
CA ARG A 250 78.13 -71.97 -5.48
C ARG A 250 79.36 -71.68 -4.61
N ALA A 251 79.27 -70.74 -3.67
CA ALA A 251 80.33 -70.43 -2.72
C ALA A 251 80.61 -71.63 -1.80
N LYS A 252 79.58 -72.24 -1.21
CA LYS A 252 79.68 -73.47 -0.41
C LYS A 252 80.22 -74.64 -1.23
N ALA A 253 79.88 -74.75 -2.52
CA ALA A 253 80.47 -75.75 -3.41
C ALA A 253 81.96 -75.47 -3.71
N LYS A 254 82.36 -74.21 -3.87
CA LYS A 254 83.77 -73.81 -4.02
C LYS A 254 84.57 -74.03 -2.73
N GLU A 255 83.98 -73.80 -1.55
CA GLU A 255 84.61 -74.14 -0.26
C GLU A 255 84.77 -75.65 -0.13
N LYS A 256 83.77 -76.46 -0.53
CA LYS A 256 83.89 -77.93 -0.58
C LYS A 256 84.88 -78.44 -1.64
N GLN A 257 85.13 -77.68 -2.71
CA GLN A 257 86.18 -77.98 -3.71
C GLN A 257 87.56 -77.42 -3.30
N GLY A 258 87.62 -76.38 -2.45
CA GLY A 258 88.85 -75.84 -1.86
C GLY A 258 89.29 -76.58 -0.60
N SER A 259 88.39 -77.34 0.03
CA SER A 259 88.67 -78.24 1.16
C SER A 259 88.80 -79.71 0.73
N GLY A 260 89.16 -79.96 -0.53
CA GLY A 260 89.17 -81.32 -1.08
C GLY A 260 89.90 -81.48 -2.41
N GLU A 261 91.13 -80.96 -2.53
CA GLU A 261 92.19 -81.58 -3.35
C GLU A 261 93.55 -81.00 -2.92
N SER A 262 94.21 -81.68 -1.98
CA SER A 262 95.65 -81.86 -2.05
C SER A 262 95.86 -83.37 -2.11
N PRO A 263 96.43 -83.90 -3.21
CA PRO A 263 96.52 -85.32 -3.40
C PRO A 263 97.80 -85.89 -2.76
N ARG A 264 97.69 -87.20 -2.45
CA ARG A 264 98.73 -88.24 -2.37
C ARG A 264 99.37 -88.45 -0.99
N PRO A 265 99.85 -89.67 -0.64
CA PRO A 265 100.27 -90.77 -1.54
C PRO A 265 99.85 -92.21 -1.13
N PHE A 266 99.98 -93.12 -2.11
CA PHE A 266 99.85 -94.59 -2.12
C PHE A 266 99.75 -95.38 -0.80
N GLY A 267 98.89 -96.40 -0.79
CA GLY A 267 98.96 -97.55 0.14
C GLY A 267 98.07 -98.73 -0.28
N PHE A 268 98.73 -99.80 -0.74
CA PHE A 268 98.31 -101.22 -0.87
C PHE A 268 97.07 -101.61 -1.69
#